data_AF-U5G4N7-F1
#
_entry.id   AF-U5G4N7-F1
#
_cell.length_a   1.000
_cell.length_b   1.000
_cell.length_c   1.000
_cell.angle_alpha   90.00
_cell.angle_beta   90.00
_cell.angle_gamma   90.00
#
_symmetry.space_group_name_H-M   'P 1'
#
loop_
_entity.id
_entity.type
_entity.pdbx_description
1 polymer ?
#
loop_
_entity_poly.entity_id
_entity_poly.type
_entity_poly.pdbx_seq_one_letter_code
_entity_poly.pdbx_strand_id
1 'polypeptide(L)'
;MGLSAYSLYAYDTAWLLAHAINAFFDQGGNISISNDSRLAALQGGSLHLDAMNIFNGGNLLHQNILQVNITGVTGKVKFNPDGNLIRPAYDVINVKDWLIIGLIILVYQLCLLKLFTQGLVIVPALVRNYTVLYGLAKRHRSPVDAWVFPNNGRHLRIRVPNRVGYCEFVSRVPGTDMFAGHCIDVFTAAINLLPYAVPHGDGAIWRWS
;
A
#
# COMPACT_ATOMS: atom_id res chain seq x y z
N MET A 1 13.03 33.07 -14.25
CA MET A 1 11.85 32.94 -13.36
C MET A 1 11.43 31.48 -13.37
N GLY A 2 11.48 30.78 -12.24
CA GLY A 2 11.25 29.34 -12.19
C GLY A 2 9.76 29.00 -12.18
N LEU A 3 9.30 28.14 -13.10
CA LEU A 3 7.96 27.56 -13.02
C LEU A 3 7.85 26.72 -11.74
N SER A 4 6.85 27.01 -10.92
CA SER A 4 6.48 26.14 -9.81
C SER A 4 5.67 24.94 -10.33
N ALA A 5 5.71 23.80 -9.63
CA ALA A 5 4.86 22.65 -9.96
C ALA A 5 3.37 23.03 -9.99
N TYR A 6 2.95 23.93 -9.09
CA TYR A 6 1.58 24.47 -9.06
C TYR A 6 1.22 25.23 -10.34
N SER A 7 2.15 25.98 -10.92
CA SER A 7 1.93 26.70 -12.19
C SER A 7 1.67 25.74 -13.35
N LEU A 8 2.36 24.61 -13.38
CA LEU A 8 2.14 23.56 -14.38
C LEU A 8 0.78 22.88 -14.20
N TYR A 9 0.38 22.57 -12.96
CA TYR A 9 -0.95 22.04 -12.67
C TYR A 9 -2.07 23.03 -12.99
N ALA A 10 -1.88 24.33 -12.70
CA ALA A 10 -2.84 25.37 -13.05
C ALA A 10 -3.05 25.48 -14.57
N TYR A 11 -1.98 25.35 -15.35
CA TYR A 11 -2.07 25.32 -16.81
C TYR A 11 -2.86 24.09 -17.29
N ASP A 12 -2.49 22.90 -16.82
CA ASP A 12 -3.15 21.65 -17.23
C ASP A 12 -4.62 21.59 -16.82
N THR A 13 -4.98 22.17 -15.67
CA THR A 13 -6.38 22.28 -15.22
C THR A 13 -7.19 23.23 -16.09
N ALA A 14 -6.64 24.39 -16.47
CA ALA A 14 -7.29 25.30 -17.41
C ALA A 14 -7.47 24.65 -18.80
N TRP A 15 -6.45 23.93 -19.28
CA TRP A 15 -6.49 23.20 -20.54
C TRP A 15 -7.56 22.09 -20.54
N LEU A 16 -7.64 21.33 -19.44
CA LEU A 16 -8.67 20.32 -19.20
C LEU A 16 -10.07 20.92 -19.20
N LEU A 17 -10.27 22.03 -18.49
CA LEU A 17 -11.57 22.68 -18.40
C LEU A 17 -12.01 23.21 -19.76
N ALA A 18 -11.11 23.81 -20.52
CA ALA A 18 -11.40 24.29 -21.87
C ALA A 18 -11.91 23.16 -22.77
N HIS A 19 -11.26 21.99 -22.75
CA HIS A 19 -11.71 20.82 -23.50
C HIS A 19 -13.07 20.28 -23.04
N ALA A 20 -13.30 20.19 -21.73
CA ALA A 20 -14.56 19.71 -21.19
C ALA A 20 -15.73 20.66 -21.53
N ILE A 21 -15.49 21.97 -21.45
CA ILE A 21 -16.46 23.01 -21.80
C ILE A 21 -16.75 23.00 -23.30
N ASN A 22 -15.74 22.82 -24.14
CA ASN A 22 -15.95 22.67 -25.58
C ASN A 22 -16.86 21.48 -25.89
N ALA A 23 -16.55 20.30 -25.31
CA ALA A 23 -17.38 19.11 -25.46
C ALA A 23 -18.81 19.29 -24.94
N PHE A 24 -18.99 20.06 -23.85
CA PHE A 24 -20.31 20.41 -23.33
C PHE A 24 -21.14 21.22 -24.33
N PHE A 25 -20.55 22.22 -24.99
CA PHE A 25 -21.26 23.00 -26.00
C PHE A 25 -21.49 22.23 -27.30
N ASP A 26 -20.55 21.38 -27.72
CA ASP A 26 -20.70 20.52 -28.90
C ASP A 26 -21.88 19.53 -28.75
N GLN A 27 -22.22 19.15 -27.51
CA GLN A 27 -23.37 18.31 -27.18
C GLN A 27 -24.69 19.09 -27.04
N GLY A 28 -24.69 20.40 -27.33
CA GLY A 28 -25.87 21.26 -27.18
C GLY A 28 -26.12 21.71 -25.74
N GLY A 29 -25.11 21.65 -24.87
CA GLY A 29 -25.20 22.16 -23.50
C GLY A 29 -25.52 23.65 -23.45
N ASN A 30 -26.49 24.04 -22.62
CA ASN A 30 -26.89 25.43 -22.43
C ASN A 30 -26.53 25.92 -21.02
N ILE A 31 -26.07 27.17 -20.91
CA ILE A 31 -25.82 27.81 -19.62
C ILE A 31 -27.17 28.28 -19.05
N SER A 32 -27.72 27.52 -18.11
CA SER A 32 -28.92 27.92 -17.37
C SER A 32 -28.73 27.69 -15.87
N ILE A 33 -29.18 28.68 -15.10
CA ILE A 33 -29.03 28.74 -13.64
C ILE A 33 -30.44 28.87 -13.06
N SER A 34 -30.75 28.10 -12.02
CA SER A 34 -32.05 28.13 -11.33
C SER A 34 -31.87 28.21 -9.82
N ASN A 35 -32.90 28.64 -9.10
CA ASN A 35 -32.88 28.61 -7.64
C ASN A 35 -33.09 27.18 -7.14
N ASP A 36 -32.32 26.76 -6.14
CA ASP A 36 -32.49 25.43 -5.54
C ASP A 36 -33.54 25.47 -4.42
N SER A 37 -34.75 25.01 -4.73
CA SER A 37 -35.87 25.00 -3.78
C SER A 37 -35.61 24.14 -2.53
N ARG A 38 -34.64 23.22 -2.57
CA ARG A 38 -34.23 22.41 -1.40
C ARG A 38 -33.56 23.25 -0.32
N LEU A 39 -33.00 24.40 -0.70
CA LEU A 39 -32.30 25.32 0.20
C LEU A 39 -33.26 26.29 0.91
N ALA A 40 -34.55 26.29 0.57
CA ALA A 40 -35.56 27.09 1.25
C ALA A 40 -35.64 26.76 2.76
N ALA A 41 -35.30 25.53 3.16
CA ALA A 41 -35.23 25.14 4.57
C ALA A 41 -34.10 25.82 5.36
N LEU A 42 -33.14 26.46 4.68
CA LEU A 42 -32.03 27.20 5.28
C LEU A 42 -32.35 28.69 5.47
N GLN A 43 -33.59 29.13 5.16
CA GLN A 43 -34.05 30.49 5.42
C GLN A 43 -33.96 30.84 6.91
N GLY A 44 -33.34 32.00 7.20
CA GLY A 44 -33.26 32.56 8.56
C GLY A 44 -31.93 32.32 9.29
N GLY A 45 -30.96 31.62 8.69
CA GLY A 45 -29.58 31.57 9.19
C GLY A 45 -28.80 32.87 8.89
N SER A 46 -27.66 33.11 9.56
CA SER A 46 -26.82 34.30 9.27
C SER A 46 -26.14 34.26 7.90
N LEU A 47 -26.14 33.09 7.26
CA LEU A 47 -25.60 32.85 5.93
C LEU A 47 -26.79 32.69 4.98
N HIS A 48 -26.86 33.52 3.94
CA HIS A 48 -27.94 33.58 2.95
C HIS A 48 -27.87 32.41 1.95
N LEU A 49 -27.83 31.18 2.48
CA LEU A 49 -27.66 29.93 1.72
C LEU A 49 -28.94 29.55 0.96
N ASP A 50 -30.08 30.09 1.38
CA ASP A 50 -31.37 29.98 0.71
C ASP A 50 -31.42 30.68 -0.66
N ALA A 51 -30.52 31.64 -0.89
CA ALA A 51 -30.38 32.36 -2.16
C ALA A 51 -29.35 31.74 -3.12
N MET A 52 -28.81 30.55 -2.82
CA MET A 52 -27.87 29.88 -3.72
C MET A 52 -28.56 29.30 -4.94
N ASN A 53 -27.90 29.47 -6.09
CA ASN A 53 -28.38 28.98 -7.37
C ASN A 53 -27.65 27.70 -7.79
N ILE A 54 -28.34 26.84 -8.52
CA ILE A 54 -27.80 25.63 -9.12
C ILE A 54 -27.63 25.82 -10.64
N PHE A 55 -26.51 25.30 -11.15
CA PHE A 55 -26.28 25.19 -12.59
C PHE A 55 -26.95 23.92 -13.12
N ASN A 56 -27.97 24.08 -13.96
CA ASN A 56 -28.78 22.95 -14.44
C ASN A 56 -27.98 22.00 -15.35
N GLY A 57 -26.98 22.53 -16.08
CA GLY A 57 -26.09 21.74 -16.93
C GLY A 57 -24.95 21.04 -16.17
N GLY A 58 -24.90 21.14 -14.84
CA GLY A 58 -23.77 20.69 -14.03
C GLY A 58 -23.47 19.20 -14.18
N ASN A 59 -24.48 18.34 -14.24
CA ASN A 59 -24.30 16.90 -14.42
C ASN A 59 -23.66 16.55 -15.76
N LEU A 60 -24.09 17.22 -16.85
CA LEU A 60 -23.53 17.01 -18.18
C LEU A 60 -22.09 17.51 -18.25
N LEU A 61 -21.82 18.71 -17.71
CA LEU A 61 -20.46 19.26 -17.64
C LEU A 61 -19.53 18.35 -16.82
N HIS A 62 -20.00 17.83 -15.69
CA HIS A 62 -19.23 16.91 -14.86
C HIS A 62 -18.89 15.61 -15.61
N GLN A 63 -19.85 15.04 -16.35
CA GLN A 63 -19.58 13.87 -17.20
C GLN A 63 -18.52 14.17 -18.26
N ASN A 64 -18.60 15.35 -18.90
CA ASN A 64 -17.62 15.77 -19.88
C ASN A 64 -16.22 15.96 -19.28
N ILE A 65 -16.11 16.49 -18.06
CA ILE A 65 -14.85 16.59 -17.31
C ILE A 65 -14.25 15.19 -17.08
N LEU A 66 -15.06 14.22 -16.64
CA LEU A 66 -14.58 12.86 -16.37
C LEU A 66 -14.15 12.10 -17.64
N GLN A 67 -14.74 12.43 -18.79
CA GLN A 67 -14.44 11.81 -20.07
C GLN A 67 -13.22 12.44 -20.80
N VAL A 68 -12.66 13.54 -20.28
CA VAL A 68 -11.46 14.16 -20.85
C VAL A 68 -10.30 13.16 -20.92
N ASN A 69 -9.63 13.15 -22.06
CA ASN A 69 -8.44 12.35 -22.32
C ASN A 69 -7.45 13.18 -23.13
N ILE A 70 -6.64 13.96 -22.42
CA ILE A 70 -5.67 14.90 -23.02
C ILE A 70 -4.28 14.67 -22.44
N THR A 71 -3.27 15.20 -23.12
CA THR A 71 -1.89 15.22 -22.64
C THR A 71 -1.52 16.67 -22.37
N GLY A 72 -1.41 17.03 -21.10
CA GLY A 72 -0.91 18.33 -20.66
C GLY A 72 0.61 18.33 -20.47
N VAL A 73 1.12 19.38 -19.85
CA VAL A 73 2.55 19.56 -19.55
C VAL A 73 3.01 18.62 -18.44
N THR A 74 2.14 18.31 -17.48
CA THR A 74 2.43 17.37 -16.37
C THR A 74 2.20 15.91 -16.74
N GLY A 75 1.63 15.64 -17.92
CA GLY A 75 1.41 14.31 -18.46
C GLY A 75 -0.02 14.05 -18.90
N LYS A 76 -0.39 12.78 -18.97
CA LYS A 76 -1.70 12.37 -19.45
C LYS A 76 -2.77 12.57 -18.37
N VAL A 77 -3.79 13.35 -18.68
CA VAL A 77 -4.90 13.65 -17.79
C VAL A 77 -6.12 12.84 -18.23
N LYS A 78 -6.55 11.90 -17.38
CA LYS A 78 -7.72 11.05 -17.60
C LYS A 78 -8.28 10.62 -16.26
N PHE A 79 -9.60 10.59 -16.09
CA PHE A 79 -10.25 10.19 -14.84
C PHE A 79 -10.83 8.78 -14.90
N ASN A 80 -10.95 8.17 -13.73
CA ASN A 80 -11.77 6.98 -13.51
C ASN A 80 -13.22 7.39 -13.19
N PRO A 81 -14.18 6.44 -13.11
CA PRO A 81 -15.57 6.75 -12.78
C PRO A 81 -15.76 7.45 -11.42
N ASP A 82 -14.82 7.28 -10.49
CA ASP A 82 -14.85 7.89 -9.16
C ASP A 82 -14.28 9.31 -9.13
N GLY A 83 -13.82 9.86 -10.26
CA GLY A 83 -13.21 11.19 -10.34
C GLY A 83 -11.72 11.26 -10.00
N ASN A 84 -11.06 10.12 -9.82
CA ASN A 84 -9.63 10.05 -9.55
C ASN A 84 -8.81 10.02 -10.85
N LEU A 85 -7.64 10.65 -10.84
CA LEU A 85 -6.73 10.60 -11.98
C LEU A 85 -6.24 9.17 -12.20
N ILE A 86 -6.26 8.70 -13.45
CA ILE A 86 -5.72 7.41 -13.84
C ILE A 86 -4.21 7.56 -14.04
N ARG A 87 -3.43 6.85 -13.20
CA ARG A 87 -1.96 6.85 -13.20
C ARG A 87 -1.34 8.23 -12.89
N PRO A 88 -1.64 8.84 -11.74
CA PRO A 88 -0.89 10.00 -11.29
C PRO A 88 0.56 9.59 -10.99
N ALA A 89 1.49 10.52 -11.14
CA ALA A 89 2.84 10.35 -10.61
C ALA A 89 2.78 10.51 -9.09
N TYR A 90 3.38 9.56 -8.35
CA TYR A 90 3.47 9.63 -6.90
C TYR A 90 4.91 9.77 -6.47
N ASP A 91 5.16 10.68 -5.52
CA ASP A 91 6.43 10.79 -4.81
C ASP A 91 6.25 10.22 -3.39
N VAL A 92 6.98 9.16 -3.07
CA VAL A 92 7.08 8.63 -1.71
C VAL A 92 8.31 9.26 -1.06
N ILE A 93 8.08 10.04 -0.02
CA ILE A 93 9.11 10.79 0.69
C ILE A 93 9.38 10.09 2.02
N ASN A 94 10.63 9.73 2.26
CA ASN A 94 11.05 9.22 3.56
C ASN A 94 11.60 10.36 4.41
N VAL A 95 10.99 10.60 5.57
CA VAL A 95 11.36 11.68 6.49
C VAL A 95 11.86 11.08 7.80
N LYS A 96 13.01 11.54 8.29
CA LYS A 96 13.56 11.20 9.60
C LYS A 96 14.06 12.46 10.26
N ASP A 97 13.70 12.66 11.53
CA ASP A 97 14.16 13.80 12.32
C ASP A 97 14.03 15.13 11.55
N TRP A 98 12.86 15.32 10.90
CA TRP A 98 12.49 16.50 10.09
C TRP A 98 13.28 16.69 8.79
N LEU A 99 14.20 15.76 8.47
CA LEU A 99 14.98 15.74 7.25
C LEU A 99 14.43 14.71 6.26
N ILE A 100 14.26 15.10 5.00
CA ILE A 100 13.95 14.16 3.91
C ILE A 100 15.21 13.35 3.60
N ILE A 101 15.18 12.04 3.84
CA ILE A 101 16.31 11.12 3.65
C ILE A 101 16.32 10.49 2.24
N GLY A 102 15.15 10.37 1.61
CA GLY A 102 15.06 9.84 0.26
C GLY A 102 13.71 10.10 -0.39
N LEU A 103 13.72 10.15 -1.72
CA LEU A 103 12.55 10.35 -2.56
C LEU A 103 12.46 9.19 -3.56
N ILE A 104 11.31 8.51 -3.58
CA ILE A 104 10.99 7.46 -4.54
C ILE A 104 9.90 8.00 -5.46
N ILE A 105 10.21 8.17 -6.75
CA ILE A 105 9.23 8.56 -7.76
C ILE A 105 8.66 7.28 -8.38
N LEU A 106 7.36 7.09 -8.26
CA LEU A 106 6.64 5.99 -8.88
C LEU A 106 6.04 6.47 -10.20
N VAL A 107 6.67 6.10 -11.31
CA VAL A 107 6.15 6.34 -12.67
C VAL A 107 5.76 5.00 -13.28
N TYR A 108 4.52 4.58 -13.04
CA TYR A 108 3.87 3.40 -13.63
C TYR A 108 4.61 2.05 -13.49
N GLN A 109 5.65 1.83 -14.30
CA GLN A 109 6.53 0.64 -14.35
C GLN A 109 8.02 0.98 -14.14
N LEU A 110 8.35 2.21 -13.77
CA LEU A 110 9.70 2.60 -13.37
C LEU A 110 9.64 3.18 -11.96
N CYS A 111 10.55 2.69 -11.12
CA CYS A 111 10.80 3.23 -9.80
C CYS A 111 12.13 4.00 -9.88
N LEU A 112 12.08 5.32 -9.71
CA LEU A 112 13.28 6.14 -9.66
C LEU A 112 13.60 6.41 -8.20
N LEU A 113 14.75 5.92 -7.73
CA LEU A 113 15.24 6.15 -6.38
C LEU A 113 16.23 7.30 -6.40
N LYS A 114 15.93 8.37 -5.66
CA LYS A 114 16.87 9.48 -5.44
C LYS A 114 17.23 9.53 -3.96
N LEU A 115 18.47 9.11 -3.66
CA LEU A 115 19.05 9.24 -2.33
C LEU A 115 19.72 10.62 -2.25
N PHE A 116 19.26 11.46 -1.32
CA PHE A 116 19.72 12.85 -1.22
C PHE A 116 21.23 12.98 -0.92
N THR A 117 21.87 11.88 -0.49
CA THR A 117 23.32 11.78 -0.25
C THR A 117 24.10 11.10 -1.38
N GLN A 118 23.45 10.39 -2.32
CA GLN A 118 24.11 9.57 -3.34
C GLN A 118 23.31 9.51 -4.65
N GLY A 119 23.33 10.59 -5.44
CA GLY A 119 22.97 10.56 -6.86
C GLY A 119 21.57 10.01 -7.22
N LEU A 120 21.30 9.92 -8.53
CA LEU A 120 20.08 9.32 -9.07
C LEU A 120 20.37 7.84 -9.39
N VAL A 121 19.60 6.91 -8.83
CA VAL A 121 19.67 5.48 -9.18
C VAL A 121 18.38 5.08 -9.89
N ILE A 122 18.49 4.73 -11.16
CA ILE A 122 17.37 4.22 -11.98
C ILE A 122 17.28 2.71 -11.76
N VAL A 123 16.19 2.23 -11.16
CA VAL A 123 15.97 0.79 -10.97
C VAL A 123 14.84 0.33 -11.89
N PRO A 124 15.10 -0.54 -12.89
CA PRO A 124 14.03 -1.12 -13.71
C PRO A 124 13.12 -2.00 -12.84
N ALA A 125 11.80 -1.95 -13.05
CA ALA A 125 10.79 -2.59 -12.19
C ALA A 125 10.79 -4.13 -12.15
N LEU A 126 11.80 -4.79 -12.71
CA LEU A 126 12.02 -6.22 -12.53
C LEU A 126 13.10 -6.51 -11.49
N VAL A 127 13.13 -5.74 -10.41
CA VAL A 127 13.94 -6.06 -9.25
C VAL A 127 12.99 -6.31 -8.10
N ARG A 128 12.68 -7.59 -7.84
CA ARG A 128 12.08 -8.09 -6.58
C ARG A 128 13.06 -7.94 -5.41
N ASN A 129 13.80 -6.83 -5.34
CA ASN A 129 14.52 -6.47 -4.15
C ASN A 129 13.74 -5.31 -3.55
N TYR A 130 13.03 -5.64 -2.48
CA TYR A 130 12.51 -4.73 -1.48
C TYR A 130 13.63 -3.73 -1.17
N THR A 131 13.61 -2.58 -1.83
CA THR A 131 14.39 -1.44 -1.41
C THR A 131 13.85 -1.12 -0.04
N VAL A 132 14.63 -1.44 0.99
CA VAL A 132 14.30 -1.18 2.38
C VAL A 132 14.00 0.31 2.47
N LEU A 133 12.70 0.67 2.48
CA LEU A 133 12.25 1.87 3.16
C LEU A 133 12.93 1.80 4.51
N TYR A 134 13.66 2.84 4.91
CA TYR A 134 14.25 2.90 6.25
C TYR A 134 13.11 2.91 7.26
N GLY A 135 12.49 1.74 7.50
CA GLY A 135 11.73 1.45 8.69
C GLY A 135 12.71 1.64 9.83
N LEU A 136 12.28 2.44 10.79
CA LEU A 136 12.96 2.82 12.04
C LEU A 136 13.97 1.76 12.50
N ALA A 137 15.19 1.85 11.98
CA ALA A 137 16.25 0.94 12.33
C ALA A 137 16.95 1.51 13.56
N LYS A 138 16.60 0.87 14.69
CA LYS A 138 17.35 0.73 15.94
C LYS A 138 17.08 1.78 17.02
N ARG A 139 16.20 1.39 17.96
CA ARG A 139 16.61 1.04 19.33
C ARG A 139 15.68 -0.06 19.84
N HIS A 140 16.27 -1.13 20.36
CA HIS A 140 15.66 -2.38 20.82
C HIS A 140 15.30 -3.39 19.72
N ARG A 141 15.74 -4.63 19.96
CA ARG A 141 15.55 -5.81 19.12
C ARG A 141 14.06 -6.05 18.90
N SER A 142 13.59 -5.71 17.72
CA SER A 142 12.48 -6.40 17.05
C SER A 142 12.58 -6.02 15.59
N PRO A 143 12.82 -6.96 14.67
CA PRO A 143 12.52 -6.71 13.28
C PRO A 143 11.01 -6.42 13.21
N VAL A 144 10.61 -5.42 12.43
CA VAL A 144 9.19 -5.19 12.13
C VAL A 144 8.77 -6.26 11.13
N ASP A 145 8.75 -7.51 11.59
CA ASP A 145 8.41 -8.66 10.79
C ASP A 145 6.90 -8.67 10.63
N ALA A 146 6.41 -8.32 9.43
CA ALA A 146 5.03 -8.54 9.01
C ALA A 146 4.65 -10.05 8.91
N TRP A 147 5.47 -10.92 9.50
CA TRP A 147 5.30 -12.36 9.61
C TRP A 147 5.73 -12.81 11.01
N VAL A 148 5.07 -12.28 12.04
CA VAL A 148 5.09 -12.91 13.36
C VAL A 148 4.26 -14.19 13.26
N PHE A 149 4.80 -15.34 13.66
CA PHE A 149 4.01 -16.55 13.79
C PHE A 149 2.77 -16.23 14.63
N PRO A 150 1.56 -16.61 14.19
CA PRO A 150 0.38 -16.35 14.98
C PRO A 150 0.61 -16.90 16.39
N ASN A 151 0.47 -16.05 17.42
CA ASN A 151 0.47 -16.44 18.84
C ASN A 151 -0.67 -17.42 19.19
N ASN A 152 -1.36 -17.95 18.18
CA ASN A 152 -2.45 -18.89 18.20
C ASN A 152 -1.94 -20.30 18.58
N GLY A 153 -1.19 -20.44 19.68
CA GLY A 153 -1.02 -21.63 20.54
C GLY A 153 -0.86 -23.03 19.93
N ARG A 154 -0.71 -23.18 18.61
CA ARG A 154 -0.63 -24.46 17.94
C ARG A 154 0.83 -24.88 17.94
N HIS A 155 1.19 -25.62 18.97
CA HIS A 155 2.49 -26.26 19.07
C HIS A 155 2.79 -27.11 17.84
N LEU A 156 4.04 -27.08 17.39
CA LEU A 156 4.53 -27.97 16.36
C LEU A 156 4.28 -29.43 16.78
N ARG A 157 3.65 -30.21 15.89
CA ARG A 157 3.43 -31.65 16.09
C ARG A 157 4.26 -32.41 15.08
N ILE A 158 5.16 -33.24 15.55
CA ILE A 158 6.03 -34.09 14.73
C ILE A 158 5.55 -35.54 14.87
N ARG A 159 5.28 -36.20 13.75
CA ARG A 159 4.90 -37.61 13.77
C ARG A 159 6.12 -38.50 13.56
N VAL A 160 6.27 -39.51 14.40
CA VAL A 160 7.35 -40.52 14.30
C VAL A 160 6.74 -41.84 13.82
N PRO A 161 7.30 -42.50 12.80
CA PRO A 161 6.87 -43.82 12.37
C PRO A 161 7.43 -44.93 13.28
N ASN A 162 6.61 -45.91 13.68
CA ASN A 162 7.02 -47.06 14.50
C ASN A 162 7.71 -48.13 13.66
N ARG A 163 9.00 -47.93 13.40
CA ARG A 163 9.82 -48.89 12.64
C ARG A 163 10.68 -49.72 13.60
N VAL A 164 10.53 -51.05 13.51
CA VAL A 164 11.24 -52.04 14.34
C VAL A 164 12.73 -52.18 13.96
N GLY A 165 13.17 -51.56 12.87
CA GLY A 165 14.49 -51.80 12.26
C GLY A 165 15.62 -50.84 12.64
N TYR A 166 15.35 -49.70 13.30
CA TYR A 166 16.39 -48.72 13.62
C TYR A 166 16.07 -47.88 14.88
N CYS A 167 16.21 -48.49 16.06
CA CYS A 167 15.90 -47.85 17.34
C CYS A 167 16.89 -46.73 17.75
N GLU A 168 18.03 -46.60 17.05
CA GLU A 168 19.07 -45.59 17.33
C GLU A 168 18.66 -44.16 16.91
N PHE A 169 17.83 -44.03 15.87
CA PHE A 169 17.44 -42.72 15.35
C PHE A 169 16.32 -42.09 16.18
N VAL A 170 15.26 -42.86 16.46
CA VAL A 170 14.18 -42.48 17.38
C VAL A 170 13.56 -43.77 17.94
N SER A 171 13.52 -43.89 19.26
CA SER A 171 12.82 -44.97 19.96
C SER A 171 11.98 -44.41 21.10
N ARG A 172 10.96 -45.16 21.52
CA ARG A 172 10.17 -44.82 22.70
C ARG A 172 10.92 -45.31 23.93
N VAL A 173 11.08 -44.44 24.93
CA VAL A 173 11.65 -44.84 26.21
C VAL A 173 10.68 -45.81 26.89
N PRO A 174 11.12 -47.02 27.28
CA PRO A 174 10.25 -48.00 27.92
C PRO A 174 9.60 -47.41 29.19
N GLY A 175 8.27 -47.50 29.28
CA GLY A 175 7.51 -47.03 30.45
C GLY A 175 7.11 -45.55 30.44
N THR A 176 7.48 -44.76 29.43
CA THR A 176 7.01 -43.37 29.27
C THR A 176 6.41 -43.11 27.89
N ASP A 177 5.75 -41.97 27.70
CA ASP A 177 5.31 -41.49 26.36
C ASP A 177 6.37 -40.61 25.68
N MET A 178 7.60 -40.65 26.20
CA MET A 178 8.72 -39.89 25.68
C MET A 178 9.49 -40.70 24.64
N PHE A 179 9.99 -39.96 23.65
CA PHE A 179 10.85 -40.48 22.61
C PHE A 179 12.28 -40.03 22.88
N ALA A 180 13.26 -40.88 22.62
CA ALA A 180 14.68 -40.60 22.71
C ALA A 180 15.38 -41.12 21.45
N GLY A 181 16.43 -40.43 21.00
CA GLY A 181 17.21 -40.86 19.85
C GLY A 181 17.92 -39.71 19.15
N HIS A 182 18.85 -40.05 18.27
CA HIS A 182 19.74 -39.09 17.63
C HIS A 182 19.00 -37.94 16.90
N CYS A 183 17.85 -38.22 16.29
CA CYS A 183 17.07 -37.21 15.57
C CYS A 183 16.47 -36.14 16.50
N ILE A 184 16.23 -36.48 17.77
CA ILE A 184 15.68 -35.55 18.77
C ILE A 184 16.79 -34.61 19.26
N ASP A 185 18.00 -35.13 19.44
CA ASP A 185 19.17 -34.33 19.84
C ASP A 185 19.54 -33.32 18.76
N VAL A 186 19.56 -33.75 17.49
CA VAL A 186 19.80 -32.87 16.34
C VAL A 186 18.72 -31.78 16.24
N PHE A 187 17.44 -32.13 16.43
CA PHE A 187 16.35 -31.18 16.43
C PHE A 187 16.47 -30.14 17.56
N THR A 188 16.81 -30.59 18.77
CA THR A 188 17.01 -29.72 19.93
C THR A 188 18.19 -28.77 19.72
N ALA A 189 19.30 -29.27 19.16
CA ALA A 189 20.46 -28.45 18.81
C ALA A 189 20.11 -27.41 17.73
N ALA A 190 19.32 -27.78 16.72
CA ALA A 190 18.89 -26.87 15.67
C ALA A 190 17.99 -25.74 16.21
N ILE A 191 17.04 -26.04 17.10
CA ILE A 191 16.19 -25.02 17.73
C ILE A 191 17.03 -24.03 18.55
N ASN A 192 18.01 -24.51 19.31
CA ASN A 192 18.87 -23.65 20.13
C ASN A 192 19.72 -22.67 19.30
N LEU A 193 19.93 -22.94 18.01
CA LEU A 193 20.66 -22.07 17.09
C LEU A 193 19.77 -21.02 16.39
N LEU A 194 18.44 -21.15 16.49
CA LEU A 194 17.53 -20.22 15.82
C LEU A 194 17.42 -18.90 16.59
N PRO A 195 17.44 -17.74 15.89
CA PRO A 195 17.31 -16.42 16.52
C PRO A 195 15.87 -16.08 16.98
N TYR A 196 14.95 -17.04 16.96
CA TYR A 196 13.55 -16.89 17.33
C TYR A 196 13.01 -18.14 18.04
N ALA A 197 12.04 -17.96 18.93
CA ALA A 197 11.43 -19.04 19.68
C ALA A 197 10.45 -19.85 18.82
N VAL A 198 10.66 -21.17 18.74
CA VAL A 198 9.72 -22.10 18.11
C VAL A 198 8.85 -22.72 19.21
N PRO A 199 7.53 -22.47 19.25
CA PRO A 199 6.65 -23.08 20.25
C PRO A 199 6.51 -24.59 20.00
N HIS A 200 7.24 -25.36 20.79
CA HIS A 200 7.22 -26.82 20.83
C HIS A 200 6.92 -27.21 22.29
N GLY A 201 5.97 -28.11 22.54
CA GLY A 201 5.53 -28.43 23.90
C GLY A 201 6.47 -29.44 24.58
N ASP A 202 6.85 -29.21 25.84
CA ASP A 202 7.86 -29.95 26.63
C ASP A 202 7.55 -31.44 26.94
N GLY A 203 6.72 -32.12 26.15
CA GLY A 203 6.47 -33.55 26.34
C GLY A 203 5.51 -34.23 25.37
N ALA A 204 4.97 -33.52 24.36
CA ALA A 204 3.97 -34.09 23.45
C ALA A 204 4.12 -33.64 21.99
N ILE A 205 5.33 -33.23 21.59
CA ILE A 205 5.65 -32.87 20.19
C ILE A 205 5.62 -34.13 19.32
N TRP A 206 6.12 -35.23 19.85
CA TRP A 206 6.32 -36.48 19.13
C TRP A 206 5.11 -37.39 19.36
N ARG A 207 4.36 -37.70 18.31
CA ARG A 207 3.27 -38.69 18.36
C ARG A 207 3.48 -39.77 17.30
N TRP A 208 3.06 -40.99 17.59
CA TRP A 208 2.99 -42.04 16.57
C TRP A 208 2.01 -41.64 15.45
N SER A 209 2.35 -41.98 14.20
CA SER A 209 1.41 -41.94 13.06
C SER A 209 0.57 -43.19 12.99
#